data_AF-A0A7Y3DPZ0-F1
#
_entry.id   AF-A0A7Y3DPZ0-F1
#
_cell.length_a   1.000
_cell.length_b   1.000
_cell.length_c   1.000
_cell.angle_alpha   90.00
_cell.angle_beta   90.00
_cell.angle_gamma   90.00
#
_symmetry.space_group_name_H-M   'P 1'
#
loop_
_entity.id
_entity.type
_entity.pdbx_description
1 polymer ?
#
loop_
_entity_poly.entity_id
_entity_poly.type
_entity_poly.pdbx_seq_one_letter_code
_entity_poly.pdbx_strand_id
1 'polypeptide(L)'
;MSIVDPTDSDDVKMEKIQRWVVNHIDYMTDEEQYGYSELWVPPVMVLTTGKGDCEDGAFLIMSLGLNAGVDPERLRMYGGFVDAGPGAASGGHGWVAYRRESDNEWVAVDFSYYPDLRPMNLRTPLKDDEKYVDDWFFITNQYTVYTQNTNRIRDPEVYLPGGGVAPNIFFPSGSLLNLFA
;
A
#
# COMPACT_ATOMS: atom_id res chain seq x y z
N MET A 1 -22.42 -8.09 -2.31
CA MET A 1 -21.94 -6.97 -3.15
C MET A 1 -20.49 -7.25 -3.46
N SER A 2 -20.07 -7.16 -4.73
CA SER A 2 -18.67 -7.34 -5.13
C SER A 2 -18.05 -5.97 -5.40
N ILE A 3 -16.81 -5.75 -4.95
CA ILE A 3 -16.06 -4.49 -5.22
C ILE A 3 -15.59 -4.48 -6.68
N VAL A 4 -15.16 -5.64 -7.19
CA VAL A 4 -14.57 -5.83 -8.52
C VAL A 4 -15.26 -6.99 -9.25
N ASP A 5 -15.12 -7.03 -10.57
CA ASP A 5 -15.43 -8.20 -11.39
C ASP A 5 -14.15 -9.02 -11.63
N PRO A 6 -14.18 -10.37 -11.60
CA PRO A 6 -12.99 -11.18 -11.89
C PRO A 6 -12.37 -10.94 -13.27
N THR A 7 -13.15 -10.41 -14.22
CA THR A 7 -12.73 -10.08 -15.59
C THR A 7 -12.22 -8.64 -15.75
N ASP A 8 -12.30 -7.82 -14.70
CA ASP A 8 -11.66 -6.50 -14.69
C ASP A 8 -10.14 -6.66 -14.89
N SER A 9 -9.52 -5.70 -15.57
CA SER A 9 -8.06 -5.60 -15.60
C SER A 9 -7.51 -5.22 -14.22
N ASP A 10 -6.21 -5.39 -14.00
CA ASP A 10 -5.61 -5.07 -12.70
C ASP A 10 -5.69 -3.57 -12.39
N ASP A 11 -5.55 -2.70 -13.40
CA ASP A 11 -5.76 -1.25 -13.27
C ASP A 11 -7.18 -0.98 -12.71
N VAL A 12 -8.20 -1.57 -13.33
CA VAL A 12 -9.62 -1.37 -12.95
C VAL A 12 -9.91 -1.93 -11.56
N LYS A 13 -9.33 -3.08 -11.20
CA LYS A 13 -9.47 -3.66 -9.86
C LYS A 13 -8.91 -2.71 -8.81
N MET A 14 -7.68 -2.23 -8.99
CA MET A 14 -7.02 -1.34 -8.04
C MET A 14 -7.73 0.00 -7.90
N GLU A 15 -8.30 0.56 -8.99
CA GLU A 15 -9.13 1.76 -8.93
C GLU A 15 -10.40 1.57 -8.09
N LYS A 16 -11.13 0.49 -8.34
CA LYS A 16 -12.37 0.18 -7.62
C LYS A 16 -12.09 -0.11 -6.15
N ILE A 17 -11.03 -0.85 -5.84
CA ILE A 17 -10.60 -1.17 -4.48
C ILE A 17 -10.23 0.10 -3.71
N GLN A 18 -9.35 0.95 -4.25
CA GLN A 18 -8.96 2.20 -3.58
C GLN A 18 -10.18 3.09 -3.35
N ARG A 19 -11.04 3.25 -4.36
CA ARG A 19 -12.27 4.04 -4.23
C ARG A 19 -13.21 3.47 -3.18
N TRP A 20 -13.30 2.14 -3.08
CA TRP A 20 -14.09 1.51 -2.03
C TRP A 20 -13.51 1.81 -0.65
N VAL A 21 -12.20 1.63 -0.45
CA VAL A 21 -11.53 1.91 0.84
C VAL A 21 -11.71 3.37 1.26
N VAL A 22 -11.43 4.33 0.37
CA VAL A 22 -11.58 5.77 0.63
C VAL A 22 -13.02 6.16 1.01
N ASN A 23 -14.02 5.42 0.53
CA ASN A 23 -15.44 5.72 0.80
C ASN A 23 -16.02 4.97 2.00
N HIS A 24 -15.33 3.96 2.54
CA HIS A 24 -15.89 3.07 3.57
C HIS A 24 -15.02 2.96 4.83
N ILE A 25 -13.77 3.43 4.80
CA ILE A 25 -12.85 3.42 5.93
C ILE A 25 -12.58 4.87 6.35
N ASP A 26 -12.89 5.19 7.60
CA ASP A 26 -12.59 6.48 8.19
C ASP A 26 -11.13 6.51 8.65
N TYR A 27 -10.40 7.57 8.32
CA TYR A 27 -9.07 7.79 8.86
C TYR A 27 -9.14 8.07 10.37
N MET A 28 -8.41 7.31 11.17
CA MET A 28 -8.28 7.51 12.61
C MET A 28 -6.91 7.04 13.06
N THR A 29 -6.20 7.87 13.81
CA THR A 29 -4.85 7.53 14.29
C THR A 29 -4.89 6.42 15.34
N ASP A 30 -3.80 5.66 15.47
CA ASP A 30 -3.67 4.64 16.52
C ASP A 30 -3.87 5.18 17.93
N GLU A 31 -3.44 6.41 18.19
CA GLU A 31 -3.58 7.02 19.52
C GLU A 31 -5.06 7.27 19.83
N GLU A 32 -5.84 7.72 18.85
CA GLU A 32 -7.28 7.94 18.99
C GLU A 32 -8.07 6.62 19.03
N GLN A 33 -7.66 5.62 18.24
CA GLN A 33 -8.40 4.36 18.08
C GLN A 33 -8.08 3.36 19.19
N TYR A 34 -6.81 3.25 19.57
CA TYR A 34 -6.27 2.20 20.43
C TYR A 34 -5.44 2.72 21.61
N GLY A 35 -5.08 4.00 21.65
CA GLY A 35 -4.23 4.59 22.70
C GLY A 35 -2.76 4.18 22.58
N TYR A 36 -2.31 3.84 21.38
CA TYR A 36 -0.91 3.56 21.07
C TYR A 36 -0.36 4.62 20.14
N SER A 37 0.91 4.97 20.30
CA SER A 37 1.56 5.92 19.39
C SER A 37 1.76 5.36 17.97
N GLU A 38 1.74 4.04 17.82
CA GLU A 38 1.97 3.29 16.58
C GLU A 38 1.55 1.81 16.79
N LEU A 39 0.69 1.28 15.94
CA LEU A 39 0.13 -0.07 16.00
C LEU A 39 -0.43 -0.53 14.65
N TRP A 40 0.34 -1.37 13.95
CA TRP A 40 -0.09 -1.93 12.67
C TRP A 40 -1.09 -3.07 12.89
N VAL A 41 -2.33 -2.93 12.41
CA VAL A 41 -3.37 -3.96 12.59
C VAL A 41 -3.63 -4.78 11.31
N PRO A 42 -4.12 -6.03 11.44
CA PRO A 42 -4.47 -6.82 10.26
C PRO A 42 -5.68 -6.23 9.52
N PRO A 43 -5.79 -6.41 8.18
CA PRO A 43 -6.90 -5.90 7.37
C PRO A 43 -8.31 -6.25 7.89
N VAL A 44 -8.45 -7.41 8.53
CA VAL A 44 -9.74 -7.85 9.12
C VAL A 44 -10.20 -6.93 10.25
N MET A 45 -9.28 -6.32 10.99
CA MET A 45 -9.60 -5.35 12.04
C MET A 45 -10.13 -4.07 11.40
N VAL A 46 -9.44 -3.55 10.38
CA VAL A 46 -9.88 -2.36 9.62
C VAL A 46 -11.28 -2.55 9.03
N LEU A 47 -11.56 -3.73 8.45
CA LEU A 47 -12.90 -4.08 7.94
C LEU A 47 -13.97 -4.17 9.04
N THR A 48 -13.59 -4.58 10.25
CA THR A 48 -14.51 -4.74 11.38
C THR A 48 -14.83 -3.39 12.03
N THR A 49 -13.83 -2.54 12.19
CA THR A 49 -13.96 -1.22 12.82
C THR A 49 -14.46 -0.16 11.85
N GLY A 50 -14.20 -0.34 10.55
CA GLY A 50 -14.37 0.70 9.53
C GLY A 50 -13.36 1.84 9.66
N LYS A 51 -12.23 1.61 10.34
CA LYS A 51 -11.27 2.65 10.71
C LYS A 51 -9.82 2.15 10.71
N GLY A 52 -8.91 3.03 10.33
CA GLY A 52 -7.46 2.85 10.47
C GLY A 52 -6.72 4.07 9.93
N ASP A 53 -5.41 4.14 10.17
CA ASP A 53 -4.53 5.16 9.63
C ASP A 53 -3.71 4.64 8.43
N CYS A 54 -2.58 5.28 8.11
CA CYS A 54 -1.96 5.20 6.79
C CYS A 54 -1.56 3.77 6.39
N GLU A 55 -0.90 3.04 7.27
CA GLU A 55 -0.48 1.66 7.05
C GLU A 55 -1.66 0.68 7.07
N ASP A 56 -2.66 0.94 7.89
CA ASP A 56 -3.82 0.07 8.07
C ASP A 56 -4.63 -0.01 6.78
N GLY A 57 -4.95 1.15 6.20
CA GLY A 57 -5.62 1.19 4.91
C GLY A 57 -4.72 0.75 3.76
N ALA A 58 -3.39 0.96 3.84
CA ALA A 58 -2.45 0.41 2.85
C ALA A 58 -2.45 -1.13 2.87
N PHE A 59 -2.43 -1.75 4.05
CA PHE A 59 -2.55 -3.21 4.18
C PHE A 59 -3.89 -3.72 3.70
N LEU A 60 -4.98 -2.99 3.97
CA LEU A 60 -6.29 -3.34 3.46
C LEU A 60 -6.33 -3.32 1.93
N ILE A 61 -5.83 -2.24 1.30
CA ILE A 61 -5.76 -2.12 -0.16
C ILE A 61 -4.93 -3.24 -0.77
N MET A 62 -3.72 -3.49 -0.25
CA MET A 62 -2.85 -4.54 -0.76
C MET A 62 -3.51 -5.92 -0.63
N SER A 63 -4.17 -6.19 0.50
CA SER A 63 -4.85 -7.47 0.74
C SER A 63 -6.05 -7.68 -0.17
N LEU A 64 -6.85 -6.65 -0.39
CA LEU A 64 -7.98 -6.69 -1.33
C LEU A 64 -7.48 -6.88 -2.78
N GLY A 65 -6.38 -6.22 -3.17
CA GLY A 65 -5.77 -6.38 -4.50
C GLY A 65 -5.30 -7.81 -4.75
N LEU A 66 -4.54 -8.38 -3.80
CA LEU A 66 -4.10 -9.77 -3.86
C LEU A 66 -5.29 -10.75 -3.91
N ASN A 67 -6.35 -10.50 -3.13
CA ASN A 67 -7.54 -11.35 -3.13
C ASN A 67 -8.36 -11.23 -4.44
N ALA A 68 -8.36 -10.06 -5.07
CA ALA A 68 -8.97 -9.81 -6.38
C ALA A 68 -8.16 -10.42 -7.55
N GLY A 69 -7.02 -11.05 -7.26
CA GLY A 69 -6.15 -11.67 -8.26
C GLY A 69 -5.34 -10.66 -9.07
N VAL A 70 -5.06 -9.49 -8.50
CA VAL A 70 -4.05 -8.58 -9.06
C VAL A 70 -2.68 -9.25 -8.98
N ASP A 71 -1.90 -9.16 -10.05
CA ASP A 71 -0.55 -9.72 -10.10
C ASP A 71 0.30 -9.20 -8.92
N PRO A 72 0.78 -10.08 -8.01
CA PRO A 72 1.58 -9.66 -6.86
C PRO A 72 2.87 -8.92 -7.23
N GLU A 73 3.44 -9.16 -8.41
CA GLU A 73 4.64 -8.43 -8.87
C GLU A 73 4.37 -6.95 -9.15
N ARG A 74 3.10 -6.58 -9.28
CA ARG A 74 2.64 -5.20 -9.50
C ARG A 74 2.26 -4.50 -8.20
N LEU A 75 2.35 -5.15 -7.04
CA LEU A 75 1.92 -4.60 -5.75
C LEU A 75 3.06 -4.53 -4.74
N ARG A 76 3.16 -3.37 -4.10
CA ARG A 76 4.04 -3.14 -2.96
C ARG A 76 3.38 -2.23 -1.94
N MET A 77 3.63 -2.48 -0.66
CA MET A 77 3.28 -1.55 0.41
C MET A 77 4.57 -0.88 0.89
N TYR A 78 4.62 0.45 0.82
CA TYR A 78 5.75 1.26 1.20
C TYR A 78 5.52 1.87 2.58
N GLY A 79 6.59 1.92 3.37
CA GLY A 79 6.70 2.78 4.55
C GLY A 79 7.83 3.78 4.33
N GLY A 80 7.55 5.06 4.54
CA GLY A 80 8.50 6.12 4.18
C GLY A 80 8.07 7.50 4.65
N PHE A 81 8.53 8.53 3.95
CA PHE A 81 8.23 9.92 4.26
C PHE A 81 7.50 10.60 3.09
N VAL A 82 6.45 11.34 3.40
CA VAL A 82 5.73 12.20 2.44
C VAL A 82 5.86 13.66 2.81
N ASP A 83 5.99 14.51 1.79
CA ASP A 83 5.90 15.96 1.93
C ASP A 83 4.52 16.44 1.50
N ALA A 84 3.83 17.05 2.44
CA ALA A 84 2.51 17.56 2.26
C ALA A 84 2.45 18.95 1.62
N GLY A 85 3.62 19.59 1.48
CA GLY A 85 3.72 20.98 1.08
C GLY A 85 3.29 21.95 2.19
N PRO A 86 3.32 23.25 1.90
CA PRO A 86 3.13 24.30 2.91
C PRO A 86 1.72 24.27 3.53
N GLY A 87 1.65 24.10 4.84
CA GLY A 87 0.40 24.16 5.61
C GLY A 87 -0.26 22.81 5.91
N ALA A 88 0.37 21.69 5.52
CA ALA A 88 -0.03 20.33 5.90
C ALA A 88 1.14 19.58 6.54
N ALA A 89 0.86 18.54 7.32
CA ALA A 89 1.83 17.90 8.21
C ALA A 89 2.65 16.80 7.48
N SER A 90 3.76 17.16 6.85
CA SER A 90 4.74 16.18 6.31
C SER A 90 5.22 15.22 7.40
N GLY A 91 5.34 13.93 7.09
CA GLY A 91 5.55 12.91 8.13
C GLY A 91 5.83 11.51 7.59
N GLY A 92 6.02 10.58 8.54
CA GLY A 92 6.04 9.15 8.25
C GLY A 92 4.70 8.71 7.67
N HIS A 93 4.74 7.81 6.67
CA HIS A 93 3.56 7.44 5.91
C HIS A 93 3.63 6.02 5.34
N GLY A 94 2.49 5.34 5.33
CA GLY A 94 2.26 4.07 4.67
C GLY A 94 1.38 4.21 3.43
N TRP A 95 1.78 3.64 2.28
CA TRP A 95 0.97 3.65 1.06
C TRP A 95 1.19 2.40 0.20
N VAL A 96 0.25 2.10 -0.70
CA VAL A 96 0.46 1.07 -1.73
C VAL A 96 1.03 1.73 -2.98
N ALA A 97 2.03 1.11 -3.58
CA ALA A 97 2.46 1.38 -4.94
C ALA A 97 1.96 0.26 -5.85
N TYR A 98 1.38 0.65 -6.97
CA TYR A 98 0.88 -0.25 -8.00
C TYR A 98 1.59 0.01 -9.33
N ARG A 99 2.09 -1.04 -9.98
CA ARG A 99 2.74 -0.96 -11.30
C ARG A 99 1.68 -1.04 -12.39
N ARG A 100 1.23 0.10 -12.91
CA ARG A 100 0.08 0.16 -13.84
C ARG A 100 0.32 -0.58 -15.16
N GLU A 101 -0.75 -1.10 -15.75
CA GLU A 101 -0.70 -1.95 -16.95
C GLU A 101 -0.27 -1.18 -18.20
N SER A 102 -0.59 0.12 -18.28
CA SER A 102 -0.38 0.92 -19.49
C SER A 102 1.08 1.08 -19.91
N ASP A 103 2.00 1.19 -18.95
CA ASP A 103 3.41 1.51 -19.21
C ASP A 103 4.38 0.94 -18.16
N ASN A 104 3.90 0.14 -17.20
CA ASN A 104 4.67 -0.43 -16.09
C ASN A 104 5.31 0.62 -15.15
N GLU A 105 4.81 1.84 -15.14
CA GLU A 105 5.21 2.83 -14.15
C GLU A 105 4.55 2.54 -12.80
N TRP A 106 5.29 2.77 -11.71
CA TRP A 106 4.74 2.67 -10.36
C TRP A 106 3.94 3.94 -10.04
N VAL A 107 2.71 3.79 -9.56
CA VAL A 107 1.83 4.89 -9.14
C VAL A 107 1.34 4.66 -7.72
N ALA A 108 1.06 5.75 -7.00
CA ALA A 108 0.50 5.67 -5.65
C ALA A 108 -0.97 5.22 -5.67
N VAL A 109 -1.30 4.35 -4.72
CA VAL A 109 -2.65 3.92 -4.36
C VAL A 109 -2.80 4.17 -2.86
N ASP A 110 -3.01 5.45 -2.53
CA ASP A 110 -3.08 5.97 -1.18
C ASP A 110 -4.54 6.25 -0.80
N PHE A 111 -4.91 5.98 0.46
CA PHE A 111 -6.27 6.22 0.95
C PHE A 111 -6.37 7.41 1.90
N SER A 112 -5.26 7.82 2.52
CA SER A 112 -5.27 8.74 3.66
C SER A 112 -4.72 10.11 3.28
N TYR A 113 -3.53 10.16 2.70
CA TYR A 113 -2.80 11.42 2.56
C TYR A 113 -3.16 12.13 1.25
N TYR A 114 -2.93 11.47 0.11
CA TYR A 114 -3.24 12.00 -1.22
C TYR A 114 -3.98 10.98 -2.09
N PRO A 115 -5.28 10.71 -1.81
CA PRO A 115 -6.05 9.78 -2.61
C PRO A 115 -6.31 10.36 -4.02
N ASP A 116 -5.41 10.03 -4.96
CA ASP A 116 -5.65 10.24 -6.39
C ASP A 116 -6.65 9.19 -6.88
N LEU A 117 -7.90 9.61 -7.08
CA LEU A 117 -8.97 8.74 -7.56
C LEU A 117 -9.18 8.80 -9.07
N ARG A 118 -8.24 9.38 -9.82
CA ARG A 118 -8.24 9.31 -11.29
C ARG A 118 -7.93 7.88 -11.75
N PRO A 119 -8.30 7.53 -13.00
CA PRO A 119 -7.86 6.29 -13.64
C PRO A 119 -6.32 6.11 -13.56
N MET A 120 -5.84 4.87 -13.42
CA MET A 120 -4.42 4.53 -13.18
C MET A 120 -3.48 5.10 -14.26
N ASN A 121 -3.91 5.06 -15.51
CA ASN A 121 -3.18 5.58 -16.65
C ASN A 121 -3.04 7.11 -16.66
N LEU A 122 -3.77 7.84 -15.82
CA LEU A 122 -3.69 9.31 -15.70
C LEU A 122 -2.93 9.76 -14.45
N ARG A 123 -2.51 8.84 -13.59
CA ARG A 123 -1.81 9.17 -12.35
C ARG A 123 -0.37 9.56 -12.61
N THR A 124 0.18 10.42 -11.77
CA THR A 124 1.60 10.76 -11.82
C THR A 124 2.42 9.53 -11.40
N PRO A 125 3.41 9.10 -12.19
CA PRO A 125 4.36 8.09 -11.75
C PRO A 125 5.03 8.51 -10.45
N LEU A 126 5.22 7.58 -9.52
CA LEU A 126 5.89 7.82 -8.23
C LEU A 126 7.28 8.43 -8.40
N LYS A 127 8.01 8.07 -9.47
CA LYS A 127 9.32 8.66 -9.78
C LYS A 127 9.28 10.18 -10.06
N ASP A 128 8.13 10.67 -10.49
CA ASP A 128 7.86 12.07 -10.84
C ASP A 128 6.94 12.75 -9.81
N ASP A 129 6.50 12.05 -8.77
CA ASP A 129 5.61 12.56 -7.74
C ASP A 129 6.41 13.06 -6.52
N GLU A 130 6.58 14.38 -6.44
CA GLU A 130 7.36 15.03 -5.38
C GLU A 130 6.75 14.91 -3.97
N LYS A 131 5.50 14.45 -3.86
CA LYS A 131 4.83 14.27 -2.56
C LYS A 131 5.34 13.07 -1.80
N TYR A 132 5.74 12.01 -2.50
CA TYR A 132 6.36 10.86 -1.88
C TYR A 132 7.87 11.10 -1.98
N VAL A 133 8.54 11.22 -0.83
CA VAL A 133 9.92 11.76 -0.78
C VAL A 133 10.94 10.65 -0.67
N ASP A 134 10.77 9.76 0.30
CA ASP A 134 11.71 8.69 0.61
C ASP A 134 10.97 7.41 0.97
N ASP A 135 11.47 6.28 0.50
CA ASP A 135 11.06 4.95 0.91
C ASP A 135 12.08 4.39 1.89
N TRP A 136 11.67 4.13 3.12
CA TRP A 136 12.53 3.45 4.09
C TRP A 136 12.53 1.94 3.87
N PHE A 137 11.39 1.41 3.42
CA PHE A 137 11.24 0.03 3.01
C PHE A 137 10.01 -0.14 2.11
N PHE A 138 9.96 -1.27 1.43
CA PHE A 138 8.72 -1.79 0.88
C PHE A 138 8.53 -3.26 1.18
N ILE A 139 7.27 -3.67 1.16
CA ILE A 139 6.77 -4.98 1.46
C ILE A 139 6.10 -5.53 0.20
N THR A 140 6.51 -6.73 -0.23
CA THR A 140 5.83 -7.54 -1.25
C THR A 140 4.98 -8.61 -0.55
N ASN A 141 4.24 -9.41 -1.31
CA ASN A 141 3.53 -10.56 -0.73
C ASN A 141 4.45 -11.66 -0.17
N GLN A 142 5.77 -11.57 -0.37
CA GLN A 142 6.73 -12.61 0.00
C GLN A 142 7.84 -12.13 0.93
N TYR A 143 8.25 -10.87 0.83
CA TYR A 143 9.44 -10.37 1.52
C TYR A 143 9.37 -8.86 1.73
N THR A 144 10.29 -8.38 2.55
CA THR A 144 10.51 -6.96 2.82
C THR A 144 11.88 -6.55 2.33
N VAL A 145 11.96 -5.39 1.69
CA VAL A 145 13.20 -4.77 1.21
C VAL A 145 13.38 -3.45 1.93
N TYR A 146 14.51 -3.28 2.60
CA TYR A 146 14.89 -2.02 3.22
C TYR A 146 15.64 -1.14 2.22
N THR A 147 15.23 0.12 2.13
CA THR A 147 15.67 1.12 1.15
C THR A 147 16.16 2.41 1.83
N GLN A 148 16.26 2.44 3.16
CA GLN A 148 16.77 3.56 3.96
C GLN A 148 18.05 4.18 3.37
N ASN A 149 18.07 5.52 3.32
CA ASN A 149 19.19 6.33 2.81
C ASN A 149 19.45 6.20 1.30
N THR A 150 18.51 5.63 0.53
CA THR A 150 18.63 5.61 -0.93
C THR A 150 17.86 6.76 -1.58
N ASN A 151 16.78 7.27 -0.95
CA ASN A 151 15.92 8.32 -1.52
C ASN A 151 15.28 7.89 -2.85
N ARG A 152 14.89 6.60 -2.98
CA ARG A 152 14.52 5.99 -4.27
C ARG A 152 13.16 5.31 -4.26
N ILE A 153 12.15 6.15 -4.15
CA ILE A 153 10.84 5.91 -4.75
C ILE A 153 10.94 5.62 -6.26
N ARG A 154 12.09 5.93 -6.86
CA ARG A 154 12.30 6.13 -8.29
C ARG A 154 12.82 4.92 -9.07
N ASP A 155 13.38 3.88 -8.43
CA ASP A 155 13.93 2.75 -9.19
C ASP A 155 14.13 1.46 -8.34
N PRO A 156 13.10 0.61 -8.26
CA PRO A 156 13.17 -0.64 -7.51
C PRO A 156 13.93 -1.76 -8.24
N GLU A 157 14.25 -1.60 -9.54
CA GLU A 157 14.99 -2.61 -10.32
C GLU A 157 16.50 -2.58 -10.02
N VAL A 158 16.98 -1.57 -9.28
CA VAL A 158 18.37 -1.50 -8.82
C VAL A 158 18.69 -2.53 -7.73
N TYR A 159 17.68 -3.23 -7.18
CA TYR A 159 17.90 -4.33 -6.25
C TYR A 159 17.88 -5.70 -6.94
N LEU A 160 19.09 -6.18 -7.29
CA LEU A 160 19.44 -7.59 -7.45
C LEU A 160 20.80 -7.87 -6.77
N PRO A 161 21.05 -9.12 -6.36
CA PRO A 161 20.93 -9.62 -4.98
C PRO A 161 22.08 -9.15 -4.07
N GLY A 162 21.76 -8.45 -2.98
CA GLY A 162 22.77 -8.03 -2.00
C GLY A 162 22.25 -7.18 -0.84
N GLY A 163 21.07 -6.57 -1.00
CA GLY A 163 20.31 -6.03 0.13
C GLY A 163 19.75 -7.17 0.96
N GLY A 164 20.03 -7.17 2.26
CA GLY A 164 19.55 -8.19 3.17
C GLY A 164 18.03 -8.33 3.08
N VAL A 165 17.58 -9.46 2.54
CA VAL A 165 16.19 -9.90 2.64
C VAL A 165 15.97 -10.28 4.09
N ALA A 166 15.13 -9.56 4.82
CA ALA A 166 14.71 -10.01 6.14
C ALA A 166 13.66 -11.12 5.95
N PRO A 167 13.91 -12.36 6.40
CA PRO A 167 13.06 -13.51 6.06
C PRO A 167 11.74 -13.59 6.83
N ASN A 168 11.38 -12.62 7.67
CA ASN A 168 10.25 -12.76 8.59
C ASN A 168 9.45 -11.46 8.76
N ILE A 169 8.54 -11.18 7.84
CA ILE A 169 7.32 -10.43 8.17
C ILE A 169 6.15 -11.36 7.92
N PHE A 170 5.52 -11.78 9.01
CA PHE A 170 4.34 -12.63 9.00
C PHE A 170 3.14 -11.76 8.61
N PHE A 171 2.58 -11.99 7.43
CA PHE A 171 1.26 -11.47 7.11
C PHE A 171 0.22 -12.29 7.87
N PRO A 172 -0.61 -11.69 8.72
CA PRO A 172 -1.87 -12.28 9.12
C PRO A 172 -2.84 -12.19 7.92
N SER A 173 -2.46 -12.77 6.78
CA SER A 173 -3.44 -13.16 5.79
C SER A 173 -4.30 -14.19 6.52
N GLY A 174 -5.57 -13.88 6.75
CA GLY A 174 -6.54 -14.73 7.47
C GLY A 174 -6.82 -16.09 6.80
N SER A 175 -5.87 -16.63 6.04
CA SER A 175 -5.83 -17.97 5.50
C SER A 175 -5.06 -18.85 6.46
N LEU A 176 -5.76 -19.45 7.42
CA LEU A 176 -5.36 -20.73 8.00
C LEU A 176 -5.35 -21.77 6.86
N LEU A 177 -4.24 -21.86 6.13
CA LEU A 177 -3.97 -22.97 5.22
C LEU A 177 -3.24 -24.04 6.01
N ASN A 178 -4.05 -25.01 6.46
CA ASN A 178 -3.71 -26.38 6.84
C ASN A 178 -2.21 -26.75 6.76
N LEU A 179 -1.54 -26.74 7.91
CA LEU A 179 -0.28 -27.45 8.11
C LEU A 179 -0.48 -28.52 9.19
N PHE A 180 -1.31 -29.52 8.86
CA PHE A 180 -1.19 -30.91 9.31
C PHE A 180 -1.85 -31.82 8.27
N ALA A 181 -1.03 -32.29 7.33
CA ALA A 181 -1.17 -33.58 6.66
C ALA A 181 0.24 -34.10 6.40
#